data_AF-A0A949MLC2-F1
#
_entry.id   AF-A0A949MLC2-F1
#
_cell.length_a   1.000
_cell.length_b   1.000
_cell.length_c   1.000
_cell.angle_alpha   90.00
_cell.angle_beta   90.00
_cell.angle_gamma   90.00
#
_symmetry.space_group_name_H-M   'P 1'
#
loop_
_entity.id
_entity.type
_entity.pdbx_description
1 polymer ?
#
loop_
_entity_poly.entity_id
_entity_poly.type
_entity_poly.pdbx_seq_one_letter_code
_entity_poly.pdbx_strand_id
1 'polypeptide(L)'
;MLHDIDEEARMKRILEVMDKTLRIALQIDEVVGRLSEKRVTLEEKMIRAYFHQVNANLLELSAWFNRALAVATTPKQAGNDSALPQNTSEIQAACIETETFLDKLQGTVDELLKVLRYDLNFVEQYFEFNFYGKLTNEDGFLPESQQLLEKLSGRKNAEP
;
A
#
# COMPACT_ATOMS: atom_id res chain seq x y z
N MET A 1 -25.74 -0.86 -22.66
CA MET A 1 -25.02 0.43 -22.82
C MET A 1 -24.71 1.06 -21.47
N LEU A 2 -25.65 1.23 -20.52
CA LEU A 2 -25.32 1.68 -19.15
C LEU A 2 -24.40 0.72 -18.36
N HIS A 3 -24.64 -0.59 -18.47
CA HIS A 3 -23.84 -1.61 -17.78
C HIS A 3 -22.37 -1.64 -18.23
N ASP A 4 -22.08 -1.14 -19.42
CA ASP A 4 -20.74 -1.09 -20.00
C ASP A 4 -19.95 0.11 -19.45
N ILE A 5 -20.64 1.25 -19.26
CA ILE A 5 -20.08 2.49 -18.70
C ILE A 5 -19.73 2.31 -17.21
N ASP A 6 -20.58 1.63 -16.44
CA ASP A 6 -20.34 1.37 -15.01
C ASP A 6 -19.17 0.37 -14.82
N GLU A 7 -19.04 -0.61 -15.72
CA GLU A 7 -17.91 -1.55 -15.70
C GLU A 7 -16.59 -0.87 -16.10
N GLU A 8 -16.61 -0.02 -17.12
CA GLU A 8 -15.45 0.77 -17.54
C GLU A 8 -14.97 1.72 -16.43
N ALA A 9 -15.90 2.44 -15.78
CA ALA A 9 -15.57 3.31 -14.65
C ALA A 9 -14.95 2.55 -13.48
N ARG A 10 -15.47 1.34 -13.17
CA ARG A 10 -14.92 0.47 -12.13
C ARG A 10 -13.50 -0.01 -12.49
N MET A 11 -13.29 -0.48 -13.72
CA MET A 11 -11.97 -0.93 -14.17
C MET A 11 -10.94 0.20 -14.10
N LYS A 12 -11.33 1.38 -14.57
CA LYS A 12 -10.50 2.58 -14.48
C LYS A 12 -10.11 2.88 -13.04
N ARG A 13 -11.06 2.80 -12.10
CA ARG A 13 -10.79 3.05 -10.69
C ARG A 13 -9.80 2.06 -10.10
N ILE A 14 -9.95 0.77 -10.38
CA ILE A 14 -9.00 -0.26 -9.92
C ILE A 14 -7.58 0.04 -10.45
N LEU A 15 -7.47 0.41 -11.73
CA LEU A 15 -6.19 0.75 -12.36
C LEU A 15 -5.55 1.98 -11.72
N GLU A 16 -6.33 3.02 -11.39
CA GLU A 16 -5.84 4.22 -10.68
C GLU A 16 -5.26 3.86 -9.30
N VAL A 17 -5.95 3.01 -8.52
CA VAL A 17 -5.45 2.55 -7.21
C VAL A 17 -4.16 1.75 -7.36
N MET A 18 -4.11 0.84 -8.34
CA MET A 18 -2.93 0.02 -8.59
C MET A 18 -1.72 0.85 -9.02
N ASP A 19 -1.91 1.81 -9.93
CA ASP A 19 -0.83 2.71 -10.38
C ASP A 19 -0.26 3.50 -9.20
N LYS A 20 -1.15 4.08 -8.37
CA LYS A 20 -0.76 4.79 -7.15
C LYS A 20 -0.02 3.89 -6.16
N THR A 21 -0.50 2.66 -5.97
CA THR A 21 0.14 1.67 -5.10
C THR A 21 1.57 1.36 -5.55
N LEU A 22 1.75 1.08 -6.85
CA LEU A 22 3.07 0.76 -7.42
C LEU A 22 4.00 1.96 -7.39
N ARG A 23 3.50 3.17 -7.63
CA ARG A 23 4.28 4.40 -7.51
C ARG A 23 4.83 4.59 -6.10
N ILE A 24 3.99 4.43 -5.08
CA ILE A 24 4.42 4.57 -3.68
C ILE A 24 5.38 3.43 -3.30
N ALA A 25 5.16 2.21 -3.77
CA ALA A 25 6.08 1.09 -3.59
C ALA A 25 7.49 1.42 -4.11
N LEU A 26 7.60 2.00 -5.31
CA LEU A 26 8.87 2.44 -5.88
C LEU A 26 9.53 3.56 -5.06
N GLN A 27 8.75 4.50 -4.53
CA GLN A 27 9.26 5.55 -3.65
C GLN A 27 9.79 4.96 -2.34
N ILE A 28 9.12 3.95 -1.79
CA ILE A 28 9.60 3.20 -0.62
C ILE A 28 10.91 2.47 -0.93
N ASP A 29 11.02 1.84 -2.10
CA ASP A 29 12.28 1.19 -2.50
C ASP A 29 13.43 2.21 -2.62
N GLU A 30 13.16 3.44 -3.08
CA GLU A 30 14.15 4.53 -3.05
C GLU A 30 14.54 4.91 -1.61
N VAL A 31 13.57 5.05 -0.69
CA VAL A 31 13.85 5.30 0.74
C VAL A 31 14.78 4.22 1.29
N VAL A 32 14.44 2.95 1.08
CA VAL A 32 15.23 1.80 1.53
C VAL A 32 16.63 1.81 0.92
N GLY A 33 16.74 2.11 -0.37
CA GLY A 33 18.02 2.22 -1.08
C GLY A 33 18.92 3.29 -0.48
N ARG A 34 18.38 4.51 -0.29
CA ARG A 34 19.11 5.64 0.30
C ARG A 34 19.55 5.37 1.74
N LEU A 35 18.69 4.79 2.57
CA LEU A 35 19.03 4.38 3.94
C LEU A 35 20.08 3.25 3.99
N SER A 36 20.35 2.58 2.86
CA SER A 36 21.39 1.57 2.75
C SER A 36 22.76 2.13 2.36
N GLU A 37 22.82 3.35 1.84
CA GLU A 37 24.05 4.04 1.45
C GLU A 37 24.77 4.72 2.62
N LYS A 38 24.05 4.95 3.73
CA LYS A 38 24.55 5.64 4.94
C LYS A 38 25.12 4.67 6.00
N ARG A 39 25.94 5.21 6.92
CA ARG A 39 26.42 4.49 8.10
C ARG A 39 25.25 4.13 9.01
N VAL A 40 24.99 2.83 9.14
CA VAL A 40 23.73 2.30 9.65
C VAL A 40 23.51 2.53 11.16
N THR A 41 22.60 3.43 11.53
CA THR A 41 22.09 3.58 12.91
C THR A 41 21.07 2.49 13.26
N LEU A 42 20.66 2.37 14.52
CA LEU A 42 19.61 1.41 14.90
C LEU A 42 18.26 1.86 14.31
N GLU A 43 17.97 3.15 14.42
CA GLU A 43 16.74 3.79 13.97
C GLU A 43 16.57 3.62 12.45
N GLU A 44 17.63 3.80 11.66
CA GLU A 44 17.60 3.53 10.21
C GLU A 44 17.27 2.08 9.88
N LYS A 45 17.79 1.10 10.65
CA LYS A 45 17.42 -0.32 10.45
C LYS A 45 15.94 -0.54 10.72
N MET A 46 15.42 0.11 11.77
CA MET A 46 14.02 -0.01 12.16
C MET A 46 13.09 0.64 11.13
N ILE A 47 13.41 1.85 10.65
CA ILE A 47 12.68 2.54 9.59
C ILE A 47 12.68 1.71 8.30
N ARG A 48 13.84 1.16 7.92
CA ARG A 48 13.96 0.30 6.74
C ARG A 48 13.12 -0.97 6.86
N ALA A 49 13.20 -1.66 8.00
CA ALA A 49 12.41 -2.86 8.25
C ALA A 49 10.90 -2.55 8.22
N TYR A 50 10.49 -1.42 8.80
CA TYR A 50 9.11 -0.94 8.76
C TYR A 50 8.65 -0.74 7.32
N PHE A 51 9.40 0.02 6.52
CA PHE A 51 9.04 0.29 5.14
C PHE A 51 9.09 -0.95 4.24
N HIS A 52 9.99 -1.91 4.48
CA HIS A 52 9.95 -3.20 3.80
C HIS A 52 8.65 -3.94 4.05
N GLN A 53 8.16 -3.96 5.29
CA GLN A 53 6.89 -4.61 5.63
C GLN A 53 5.70 -3.89 5.01
N VAL A 54 5.68 -2.56 5.06
CA VAL A 54 4.65 -1.77 4.37
C VAL A 54 4.68 -2.04 2.87
N ASN A 55 5.86 -2.09 2.25
CA ASN A 55 5.99 -2.36 0.82
C ASN A 55 5.47 -3.77 0.45
N ALA A 56 5.78 -4.78 1.26
CA ALA A 56 5.23 -6.12 1.08
C ALA A 56 3.69 -6.09 1.10
N ASN A 57 3.09 -5.38 2.05
CA ASN A 57 1.64 -5.23 2.12
C ASN A 57 1.06 -4.48 0.91
N LEU A 58 1.73 -3.44 0.40
CA LEU A 58 1.32 -2.74 -0.83
C LEU A 58 1.32 -3.67 -2.05
N LEU A 59 2.33 -4.52 -2.18
CA LEU A 59 2.40 -5.50 -3.27
C LEU A 59 1.28 -6.54 -3.16
N GLU A 60 0.92 -6.97 -1.96
CA GLU A 60 -0.23 -7.84 -1.74
C GLU A 60 -1.56 -7.16 -2.06
N LEU A 61 -1.73 -5.87 -1.71
CA LEU A 61 -2.91 -5.08 -2.09
C LEU A 61 -3.02 -4.97 -3.61
N SER A 62 -1.91 -4.65 -4.29
CA SER A 62 -1.85 -4.60 -5.75
C SER A 62 -2.17 -5.96 -6.38
N ALA A 63 -1.69 -7.06 -5.81
CA ALA A 63 -2.04 -8.41 -6.27
C ALA A 63 -3.52 -8.73 -6.08
N TRP A 64 -4.15 -8.25 -5.02
CA TRP A 64 -5.61 -8.37 -4.83
C TRP A 64 -6.39 -7.60 -5.90
N PHE A 65 -6.05 -6.35 -6.15
CA PHE A 65 -6.69 -5.54 -7.19
C PHE A 65 -6.49 -6.10 -8.60
N ASN A 66 -5.29 -6.63 -8.89
CA ASN A 66 -5.02 -7.35 -10.14
C ASN A 66 -5.96 -8.55 -10.32
N ARG A 67 -6.19 -9.34 -9.27
CA ARG A 67 -7.13 -10.46 -9.31
C ARG A 67 -8.57 -10.00 -9.50
N ALA A 68 -8.98 -8.92 -8.82
CA ALA A 68 -10.31 -8.32 -9.01
C ALA A 68 -10.51 -7.83 -10.45
N LEU A 69 -9.49 -7.21 -11.06
CA LEU A 69 -9.50 -6.79 -12.46
C LEU A 69 -9.55 -7.98 -13.42
N ALA A 70 -8.78 -9.04 -13.17
CA ALA A 70 -8.80 -10.25 -13.98
C ALA A 70 -10.19 -10.92 -13.98
N VAL A 71 -10.86 -10.98 -12.83
CA VAL A 71 -12.25 -11.47 -12.75
C VAL A 71 -13.21 -10.57 -13.53
N ALA A 72 -13.05 -9.25 -13.45
CA ALA A 72 -13.91 -8.31 -14.15
C ALA A 72 -13.74 -8.34 -15.69
N THR A 73 -12.57 -8.75 -16.18
CA THR A 73 -12.21 -8.75 -17.61
C THR A 73 -12.29 -10.12 -18.27
N THR A 74 -12.33 -11.21 -17.50
CA THR A 74 -12.45 -12.57 -18.06
C THR A 74 -13.89 -12.80 -18.53
N PRO A 75 -14.13 -13.14 -19.81
CA PRO A 75 -15.47 -13.46 -20.28
C PRO A 75 -16.01 -14.64 -19.48
N LYS A 76 -17.27 -14.55 -19.00
CA LYS A 76 -17.97 -15.55 -18.18
C LYS A 76 -17.90 -16.95 -18.81
N GLN A 77 -16.82 -17.69 -18.60
CA GLN A 77 -16.79 -19.12 -18.81
C GLN A 77 -17.44 -19.75 -17.58
N ALA A 78 -18.55 -20.42 -17.82
CA ALA A 78 -19.32 -21.13 -16.82
C ALA A 78 -18.40 -22.09 -16.04
N GLY A 79 -18.33 -21.93 -14.72
CA GLY A 79 -18.11 -23.10 -13.86
C GLY A 79 -17.16 -23.01 -12.67
N ASN A 80 -16.40 -21.93 -12.44
CA ASN A 80 -15.49 -21.91 -11.29
C ASN A 80 -15.76 -20.77 -10.30
N ASP A 81 -16.13 -21.17 -9.09
CA ASP A 81 -16.19 -20.38 -7.86
C ASP A 81 -14.87 -19.66 -7.60
N SER A 82 -14.74 -18.40 -8.04
CA SER A 82 -13.70 -17.52 -7.53
C SER A 82 -14.24 -16.75 -6.33
N ALA A 83 -13.67 -16.98 -5.15
CA ALA A 83 -14.01 -16.34 -3.86
C ALA A 83 -13.72 -14.82 -3.79
N LEU A 84 -13.57 -14.14 -4.93
CA LEU A 84 -13.42 -12.70 -5.01
C LEU A 84 -14.80 -12.05 -5.04
N PRO A 85 -14.97 -10.88 -4.39
CA PRO A 85 -16.26 -10.22 -4.32
C PRO A 85 -16.75 -9.91 -5.73
N GLN A 86 -17.79 -10.62 -6.17
CA GLN A 86 -18.51 -10.34 -7.41
C GLN A 86 -19.37 -9.06 -7.29
N ASN A 87 -19.41 -8.44 -6.11
CA ASN A 87 -20.21 -7.28 -5.81
C ASN A 87 -19.45 -5.97 -6.07
N THR A 88 -19.95 -5.18 -7.04
CA THR A 88 -19.38 -3.89 -7.44
C THR A 88 -19.22 -2.92 -6.26
N SER A 89 -20.11 -2.93 -5.26
CA SER A 89 -20.02 -2.00 -4.13
C SER A 89 -18.83 -2.29 -3.21
N GLU A 90 -18.45 -3.56 -3.06
CA GLU A 90 -17.33 -3.98 -2.21
C GLU A 90 -15.98 -3.59 -2.82
N ILE A 91 -15.83 -3.77 -4.13
CA ILE A 91 -14.62 -3.34 -4.85
C ILE A 91 -14.47 -1.82 -4.79
N GLN A 92 -15.56 -1.07 -4.95
CA GLN A 92 -15.51 0.39 -4.87
C GLN A 92 -15.13 0.88 -3.47
N ALA A 93 -15.68 0.26 -2.42
CA ALA A 93 -15.30 0.55 -1.04
C ALA A 93 -13.82 0.25 -0.79
N ALA A 94 -13.34 -0.90 -1.27
CA ALA A 94 -11.93 -1.28 -1.21
C ALA A 94 -11.01 -0.25 -1.89
N CYS A 95 -11.39 0.24 -3.08
CA CYS A 95 -10.63 1.30 -3.77
C CYS A 95 -10.57 2.58 -2.93
N ILE A 96 -11.69 3.03 -2.35
CA ILE A 96 -11.74 4.27 -1.55
C ILE A 96 -10.89 4.15 -0.28
N GLU A 97 -11.03 3.05 0.46
CA GLU A 97 -10.25 2.79 1.67
C GLU A 97 -8.75 2.73 1.36
N THR A 98 -8.39 2.01 0.29
CA THR A 98 -6.98 1.89 -0.14
C THR A 98 -6.43 3.25 -0.57
N GLU A 99 -7.16 4.04 -1.35
CA GLU A 99 -6.68 5.36 -1.77
C GLU A 99 -6.44 6.30 -0.59
N THR A 100 -7.34 6.29 0.38
CA THR A 100 -7.22 7.11 1.59
C THR A 100 -5.95 6.73 2.36
N PHE A 101 -5.68 5.44 2.50
CA PHE A 101 -4.44 4.94 3.09
C PHE A 101 -3.21 5.37 2.27
N LEU A 102 -3.25 5.21 0.95
CA LEU A 102 -2.15 5.59 0.06
C LEU A 102 -1.85 7.09 0.10
N ASP A 103 -2.86 7.96 0.24
CA ASP A 103 -2.65 9.41 0.37
C ASP A 103 -1.89 9.78 1.64
N LYS A 104 -2.25 9.18 2.77
CA LYS A 104 -1.54 9.40 4.04
C LYS A 104 -0.09 8.91 3.94
N LEU A 105 0.10 7.68 3.44
CA LEU A 105 1.41 7.07 3.30
C LEU A 105 2.30 7.88 2.36
N GLN A 106 1.75 8.36 1.24
CA GLN A 106 2.48 9.19 0.28
C GLN A 106 3.04 10.46 0.94
N GLY A 107 2.26 11.14 1.78
CA GLY A 107 2.71 12.32 2.51
C GLY A 107 3.96 12.04 3.37
N THR A 108 3.94 10.95 4.14
CA THR A 108 5.08 10.56 4.99
C THR A 108 6.30 10.10 4.17
N VAL A 109 6.09 9.36 3.08
CA VAL A 109 7.18 8.93 2.19
C VAL A 109 7.83 10.12 1.47
N ASP A 110 7.03 11.07 0.99
CA ASP A 110 7.52 12.28 0.32
C ASP A 110 8.32 13.18 1.29
N GLU A 111 7.88 13.30 2.54
CA GLU A 111 8.59 14.01 3.61
C GLU A 111 9.98 13.38 3.84
N LEU A 112 10.03 12.06 4.00
CA LEU A 112 11.29 11.35 4.23
C LEU A 112 12.21 11.42 3.02
N LEU A 113 11.70 11.23 1.80
CA LEU A 113 12.49 11.34 0.58
C LEU A 113 13.07 12.74 0.40
N LYS A 114 12.31 13.79 0.73
CA LYS A 114 12.81 15.17 0.68
C LYS A 114 14.03 15.34 1.58
N VAL A 115 13.97 14.80 2.80
CA VAL A 115 15.09 14.85 3.76
C VAL A 115 16.28 14.03 3.25
N LEU A 116 16.06 12.77 2.83
CA LEU A 116 17.12 11.87 2.35
C LEU A 116 17.78 12.35 1.05
N ARG A 117 17.06 13.11 0.21
CA ARG A 117 17.60 13.69 -1.04
C ARG A 117 18.39 14.97 -0.80
N TYR A 118 18.08 15.72 0.26
CA TYR A 118 18.71 17.00 0.55
C TYR A 118 20.13 16.79 1.11
N ASP A 119 20.26 16.01 2.18
CA ASP A 119 21.56 15.66 2.75
C ASP A 119 21.44 14.38 3.60
N LEU A 120 22.10 13.31 3.13
CA LEU A 120 22.13 12.03 3.83
C LEU A 120 22.78 12.17 5.23
N ASN A 121 23.75 13.07 5.41
CA ASN A 121 24.43 13.28 6.69
C ASN A 121 23.68 14.22 7.64
N PHE A 122 22.71 14.98 7.13
CA PHE A 122 21.83 15.85 7.93
C PHE A 122 20.69 15.08 8.61
N VAL A 123 20.52 13.80 8.27
CA VAL A 123 19.66 12.88 9.02
C VAL A 123 20.36 12.54 10.34
N GLU A 124 20.34 13.50 11.26
CA GLU A 124 20.85 13.34 12.61
C GLU A 124 20.00 12.33 13.37
N GLN A 125 20.60 11.66 14.35
CA GLN A 125 19.98 10.64 15.20
C GLN A 125 18.65 11.09 15.83
N TYR A 126 18.49 12.40 16.09
CA TYR A 126 17.24 12.99 16.60
C TYR A 126 16.09 13.00 15.61
N PHE A 127 16.37 13.24 14.32
CA PHE A 127 15.33 13.16 13.29
C PHE A 127 14.85 11.72 13.12
N GLU A 128 15.77 10.76 13.06
CA GLU A 128 15.45 9.33 12.88
C GLU A 128 14.64 8.77 14.05
N PHE A 129 15.02 9.12 15.28
CA PHE A 129 14.29 8.72 16.48
C PHE A 129 12.86 9.27 16.48
N ASN A 130 12.70 10.57 16.23
CA ASN A 130 11.38 11.20 16.20
C ASN A 130 10.53 10.66 15.04
N PHE A 131 11.13 10.47 13.87
CA PHE A 131 10.46 9.96 12.69
C PHE A 131 9.99 8.51 12.88
N TYR A 132 10.84 7.65 13.46
CA TYR A 132 10.44 6.28 13.80
C TYR A 132 9.33 6.27 14.87
N GLY A 133 9.42 7.17 15.86
CA GLY A 133 8.36 7.39 16.84
C GLY A 133 7.02 7.75 16.20
N LYS A 134 7.02 8.67 15.24
CA LYS A 134 5.84 9.06 14.45
C LYS A 134 5.27 7.87 13.67
N LEU A 135 6.12 7.13 12.94
CA LEU A 135 5.70 5.95 12.16
C LEU A 135 4.98 4.87 12.99
N THR A 136 5.47 4.64 14.21
CA THR A 136 5.01 3.53 15.05
C THR A 136 3.88 3.92 16.00
N ASN A 137 3.85 5.17 16.48
CA ASN A 137 2.89 5.60 17.51
C ASN A 137 1.77 6.48 16.97
N GLU A 138 2.00 7.21 15.87
CA GLU A 138 1.03 8.18 15.33
C GLU A 138 0.41 7.68 14.03
N ASP A 139 1.25 7.30 13.06
CA ASP A 139 0.79 7.03 11.70
C ASP A 139 0.16 5.64 11.54
N GLY A 140 0.74 4.61 12.16
CA GLY A 140 0.13 3.27 12.20
C GLY A 140 -0.06 2.59 10.83
N PHE A 141 0.74 2.92 9.82
CA PHE A 141 0.57 2.38 8.46
C PHE A 141 0.67 0.85 8.36
N LEU A 142 1.55 0.25 9.17
CA LEU A 142 1.70 -1.20 9.18
C LEU A 142 0.41 -1.92 9.65
N PRO A 143 -0.16 -1.63 10.83
CA PRO A 143 -1.43 -2.22 11.22
C PRO A 143 -2.60 -1.80 10.30
N GLU A 144 -2.64 -0.57 9.77
CA GLU A 144 -3.69 -0.14 8.83
C GLU A 144 -3.66 -0.96 7.52
N SER A 145 -2.47 -1.16 6.94
CA SER A 145 -2.32 -1.98 5.72
C SER A 145 -2.62 -3.46 5.95
N GLN A 146 -2.28 -4.02 7.11
CA GLN A 146 -2.66 -5.39 7.48
C GLN A 146 -4.17 -5.54 7.62
N GLN A 147 -4.85 -4.61 8.27
CA GLN A 147 -6.31 -4.61 8.39
C GLN A 147 -7.01 -4.52 7.03
N LEU A 148 -6.49 -3.69 6.12
CA LEU A 148 -6.99 -3.64 4.74
C LEU A 148 -6.85 -5.00 4.06
N LEU A 149 -5.69 -5.64 4.13
CA LEU A 149 -5.46 -6.97 3.55
C LEU A 149 -6.37 -8.04 4.15
N GLU A 150 -6.59 -8.03 5.46
CA GLU A 150 -7.47 -8.98 6.15
C GLU A 150 -8.93 -8.84 5.67
N LYS A 151 -9.43 -7.60 5.59
CA LYS A 151 -10.76 -7.31 5.05
C LYS A 151 -10.91 -7.83 3.62
N LEU A 152 -9.89 -7.61 2.77
CA LEU A 152 -9.92 -7.97 1.35
C LEU A 152 -9.74 -9.47 1.10
N SER A 153 -8.97 -10.15 1.94
CA SER A 153 -8.73 -11.60 1.84
C SER A 153 -9.81 -12.45 2.52
N GLY A 154 -10.74 -11.84 3.24
CA GLY A 154 -11.78 -12.56 4.01
C GLY A 154 -11.21 -13.38 5.17
N ARG A 155 -9.93 -13.22 5.51
CA ARG A 155 -9.31 -13.89 6.66
C ARG A 155 -9.66 -13.13 7.93
N LYS A 156 -10.71 -13.56 8.64
CA LYS A 156 -10.85 -13.26 10.05
C LYS A 156 -9.78 -14.05 10.80
N ASN A 157 -8.91 -13.38 11.55
CA ASN A 157 -8.11 -14.08 12.56
C ASN A 157 -9.08 -14.79 13.50
N ALA A 158 -8.95 -16.11 13.59
CA ALA A 158 -9.29 -16.79 14.83
C ALA A 158 -8.32 -16.20 15.86
N GLU A 159 -8.84 -15.36 16.75
CA GLU A 159 -8.10 -14.98 17.95
C GLU A 159 -7.71 -16.27 18.71
N PRO A 160 -6.51 -16.34 19.29
CA PRO A 160 -6.08 -17.49 20.08
C PRO A 160 -6.93 -17.73 21.33
#